data_AF-A0A1M6CYW9-F1
#
_entry.id   AF-A0A1M6CYW9-F1
#
_cell.length_a   1.000
_cell.length_b   1.000
_cell.length_c   1.000
_cell.angle_alpha   90.00
_cell.angle_beta   90.00
_cell.angle_gamma   90.00
#
_symmetry.space_group_name_H-M   'P 1'
#
loop_
_entity.id
_entity.type
_entity.pdbx_description
1 polymer ?
#
loop_
_entity_poly.entity_id
_entity_poly.type
_entity_poly.pdbx_seq_one_letter_code
_entity_poly.pdbx_strand_id
1 'polypeptide(L)'
;MQTQNPYSPPNSAATQEESYGNPLFARFSKQAVDRLYSRSCNVTSVASFTSIISLILLGQASLQLASSTRVDGFDFYIILFGFLGGFGAISAYHMIKRSRSGRIMGISCSSFALILFPVGTIIGVAGLFGFIQAPILFGEKRITHKELKKEYQFRRAHRI
;
A
#
# COMPACT_ATOMS: atom_id res chain seq x y z
N MET A 1 -51.13 13.35 32.19
CA MET A 1 -51.16 12.17 31.28
C MET A 1 -51.12 12.71 29.85
N GLN A 2 -50.01 12.57 29.13
CA GLN A 2 -49.89 13.05 27.75
C GLN A 2 -50.49 12.00 26.80
N THR A 3 -51.52 12.40 26.07
CA THR A 3 -52.17 11.62 25.01
C THR A 3 -51.23 11.47 23.83
N GLN A 4 -50.78 10.24 23.59
CA GLN A 4 -49.89 9.88 22.49
C GLN A 4 -50.63 10.06 21.16
N ASN A 5 -50.10 10.91 20.27
CA ASN A 5 -50.74 11.24 19.00
C ASN A 5 -50.76 9.99 18.07
N PRO A 6 -51.93 9.47 17.67
CA PRO A 6 -52.06 8.26 16.86
C PRO A 6 -51.59 8.44 15.41
N TYR A 7 -51.36 9.67 14.96
CA TYR A 7 -50.82 9.99 13.64
C TYR A 7 -49.33 10.33 13.66
N SER A 8 -48.64 10.04 14.77
CA SER A 8 -47.18 10.18 14.79
C SER A 8 -46.61 9.25 13.72
N PRO A 9 -45.85 9.76 12.72
CA PRO A 9 -45.17 8.87 11.79
C PRO A 9 -44.32 7.90 12.63
N PRO A 10 -44.21 6.62 12.23
CA PRO A 10 -43.32 5.70 12.93
C PRO A 10 -41.97 6.40 13.05
N ASN A 11 -41.39 6.41 14.26
CA ASN A 11 -40.01 6.82 14.45
C ASN A 11 -39.14 5.86 13.65
N SER A 12 -38.99 6.13 12.35
CA SER A 12 -38.00 5.52 11.48
C SER A 12 -36.66 6.16 11.82
N ALA A 13 -36.25 6.03 13.08
CA ALA A 13 -34.85 5.82 13.40
C ALA A 13 -34.44 4.41 12.95
N ALA A 14 -34.84 4.01 11.74
CA ALA A 14 -34.10 3.04 10.98
C ALA A 14 -32.84 3.79 10.54
N THR A 15 -31.87 3.88 11.43
CA THR A 15 -30.48 3.75 11.00
C THR A 15 -30.32 2.31 10.54
N GLN A 16 -31.02 1.97 9.46
CA GLN A 16 -30.75 0.81 8.64
C GLN A 16 -29.44 1.18 7.93
N GLU A 17 -28.32 1.09 8.65
CA GLU A 17 -27.11 0.55 8.04
C GLU A 17 -27.48 -0.89 7.68
N GLU A 18 -28.23 -1.06 6.59
CA GLU A 18 -28.39 -2.36 5.97
C GLU A 18 -26.98 -2.84 5.72
N SER A 19 -26.58 -3.88 6.46
CA SER A 19 -25.28 -4.52 6.37
C SER A 19 -25.18 -5.26 5.04
N TYR A 20 -25.20 -4.53 3.93
CA TYR A 20 -24.91 -5.00 2.59
C TYR A 20 -23.41 -4.87 2.37
N GLY A 21 -22.72 -6.00 2.30
CA GLY A 21 -21.27 -6.07 2.14
C GLY A 21 -20.60 -6.90 3.24
N ASN A 22 -19.29 -7.07 3.15
CA ASN A 22 -18.54 -7.82 4.16
C ASN A 22 -18.60 -7.06 5.51
N PRO A 23 -18.98 -7.71 6.65
CA PRO A 23 -19.21 -7.04 7.93
C PRO A 23 -17.98 -6.28 8.46
N LEU A 24 -16.77 -6.63 8.00
CA LEU A 24 -15.55 -5.88 8.28
C LEU A 24 -15.59 -4.42 7.77
N PHE A 25 -16.45 -4.14 6.78
CA PHE A 25 -16.59 -2.83 6.14
C PHE A 25 -17.82 -2.03 6.56
N ALA A 26 -18.69 -2.59 7.40
CA ALA A 26 -19.88 -1.88 7.90
C ALA A 26 -19.48 -0.54 8.57
N ARG A 27 -18.38 -0.53 9.33
CA ARG A 27 -17.84 0.66 10.01
C ARG A 27 -17.24 1.74 9.09
N PHE A 28 -17.14 1.51 7.78
CA PHE A 28 -16.52 2.45 6.84
C PHE A 28 -17.57 3.09 5.94
N SER A 29 -17.55 4.42 5.87
CA SER A 29 -18.28 5.16 4.85
C SER A 29 -17.76 4.83 3.45
N LYS A 30 -18.58 5.04 2.42
CA LYS A 30 -18.19 4.87 1.00
C LYS A 30 -16.87 5.56 0.68
N GLN A 31 -16.74 6.84 1.05
CA GLN A 31 -15.52 7.62 0.82
C GLN A 31 -14.29 7.01 1.52
N ALA A 32 -14.46 6.41 2.71
CA ALA A 32 -13.37 5.74 3.42
C ALA A 32 -12.93 4.47 2.69
N VAL A 33 -13.87 3.68 2.15
CA VAL A 33 -13.57 2.50 1.34
C VAL A 33 -12.83 2.88 0.04
N ASP A 34 -13.28 3.93 -0.65
CA ASP A 34 -12.63 4.43 -1.87
C ASP A 34 -11.18 4.90 -1.61
N ARG A 35 -10.98 5.66 -0.53
CA ARG A 35 -9.63 6.09 -0.10
C ARG A 35 -8.75 4.90 0.28
N LEU A 36 -9.29 3.92 1.02
CA LEU A 36 -8.55 2.71 1.37
C LEU A 36 -8.17 1.92 0.12
N TYR A 37 -9.08 1.82 -0.86
CA TYR A 37 -8.83 1.13 -2.12
C TYR A 37 -7.71 1.81 -2.92
N SER A 38 -7.78 3.13 -3.09
CA SER A 38 -6.74 3.91 -3.74
C SER A 38 -5.38 3.76 -3.03
N ARG A 39 -5.35 3.86 -1.70
CA ARG A 39 -4.13 3.64 -0.90
C ARG A 39 -3.57 2.24 -1.06
N SER A 40 -4.44 1.23 -1.11
CA SER A 40 -4.04 -0.15 -1.36
C SER A 40 -3.45 -0.33 -2.75
N CYS A 41 -3.96 0.37 -3.77
CA CYS A 41 -3.36 0.38 -5.10
C CYS A 41 -1.99 1.06 -5.07
N ASN A 42 -1.87 2.23 -4.44
CA ASN A 42 -0.60 2.94 -4.31
C ASN A 42 0.48 2.09 -3.64
N VAL A 43 0.15 1.40 -2.54
CA VAL A 43 1.09 0.48 -1.86
C VAL A 43 1.56 -0.63 -2.81
N THR A 44 0.63 -1.24 -3.56
CA THR A 44 0.98 -2.29 -4.53
C THR A 44 1.85 -1.73 -5.66
N SER A 45 1.49 -0.57 -6.23
CA SER A 45 2.27 0.10 -7.26
C SER A 45 3.68 0.42 -6.79
N VAL A 46 3.83 1.00 -5.59
CA VAL A 46 5.15 1.31 -5.01
C VAL A 46 5.94 0.02 -4.81
N ALA A 47 5.34 -1.04 -4.25
CA ALA A 47 6.03 -2.32 -4.10
C ALA A 47 6.48 -2.92 -5.45
N SER A 48 5.66 -2.80 -6.49
CA SER A 48 6.01 -3.22 -7.85
C SER A 48 7.17 -2.37 -8.41
N PHE A 49 7.11 -1.05 -8.30
CA PHE A 49 8.22 -0.17 -8.73
C PHE A 49 9.51 -0.49 -7.99
N THR A 50 9.47 -0.65 -6.67
CA THR A 50 10.63 -1.04 -5.87
C THR A 50 11.18 -2.38 -6.33
N SER A 51 10.33 -3.37 -6.63
CA SER A 51 10.78 -4.68 -7.15
C SER A 51 11.49 -4.57 -8.51
N ILE A 52 10.96 -3.77 -9.43
CA ILE A 52 11.58 -3.55 -10.75
C ILE A 52 12.95 -2.88 -10.60
N ILE A 53 13.04 -1.80 -9.81
CA ILE A 53 14.30 -1.10 -9.56
C ILE A 53 15.31 -2.05 -8.90
N SER A 54 14.87 -2.87 -7.95
CA SER A 54 15.72 -3.85 -7.28
C SER A 54 16.30 -4.87 -8.25
N LEU A 55 15.47 -5.37 -9.17
CA LEU A 55 15.92 -6.30 -10.22
C LEU A 55 16.91 -5.65 -11.18
N ILE A 56 16.71 -4.38 -11.54
CA ILE A 56 17.66 -3.63 -12.37
C ILE A 56 19.01 -3.49 -11.65
N LEU A 57 19.00 -3.09 -10.37
CA LEU A 57 20.23 -2.91 -9.59
C LEU A 57 20.99 -4.24 -9.40
N LEU A 58 20.27 -5.32 -9.11
CA LEU A 58 20.86 -6.67 -9.04
C LEU A 58 21.42 -7.11 -10.39
N GLY A 59 20.69 -6.87 -11.48
CA GLY A 59 21.15 -7.17 -12.84
C GLY A 59 22.42 -6.40 -13.21
N GLN A 60 22.50 -5.11 -12.86
CA GLN A 60 23.70 -4.29 -13.05
C GLN A 60 24.89 -4.83 -12.25
N ALA A 61 24.67 -5.18 -10.97
CA ALA A 61 25.72 -5.78 -10.14
C ALA A 61 26.21 -7.12 -10.73
N SER A 62 25.30 -7.97 -11.23
CA SER A 62 25.65 -9.23 -11.88
C SER A 62 26.42 -9.04 -13.19
N LEU A 63 26.01 -8.09 -14.03
CA LEU A 63 26.71 -7.78 -15.29
C LEU A 63 28.12 -7.25 -15.03
N GLN A 64 28.29 -6.38 -14.04
CA GLN A 64 29.61 -5.87 -13.64
C GLN A 64 30.48 -6.98 -13.07
N LEU A 65 29.92 -7.88 -12.25
CA LEU A 65 30.65 -9.03 -11.70
C LEU A 65 31.12 -10.00 -12.79
N ALA A 66 30.34 -10.16 -13.86
CA ALA A 66 30.65 -11.01 -15.01
C ALA A 66 31.62 -10.36 -16.01
N SER A 67 31.82 -9.05 -15.96
CA SER A 67 32.73 -8.35 -16.86
C SER A 67 34.20 -8.58 -16.47
N SER A 68 35.03 -9.00 -17.44
CA SER A 68 36.46 -9.29 -17.22
C SER A 68 37.32 -8.03 -17.02
N THR A 69 36.75 -6.85 -17.23
CA THR A 69 37.39 -5.55 -17.02
C THR A 69 37.15 -5.07 -15.59
N ARG A 70 37.79 -5.73 -14.61
CA ARG A 70 37.84 -5.22 -13.24
C ARG A 70 38.87 -4.10 -13.19
N VAL A 71 38.38 -2.86 -13.13
CA VAL A 71 39.20 -1.69 -12.82
C VAL A 71 39.15 -1.47 -11.32
N ASP A 72 40.29 -1.25 -10.67
CA ASP A 72 40.35 -0.97 -9.24
C ASP A 72 39.35 0.15 -8.85
N GLY A 73 38.50 -0.12 -7.87
CA GLY A 73 37.42 0.77 -7.42
C GLY A 73 36.01 0.41 -7.94
N PHE A 74 35.87 -0.46 -8.94
CA PHE A 74 34.55 -0.95 -9.37
C PHE A 74 33.89 -1.90 -8.36
N ASP A 75 34.66 -2.58 -7.53
CA ASP A 75 34.15 -3.51 -6.50
C ASP A 75 33.22 -2.80 -5.51
N PHE A 76 33.48 -1.52 -5.20
CA PHE A 76 32.60 -0.72 -4.36
C PHE A 76 31.20 -0.56 -4.96
N TYR A 77 31.11 -0.30 -6.28
CA TYR A 77 29.83 -0.15 -6.97
C TYR A 77 29.06 -1.47 -7.05
N ILE A 78 29.76 -2.59 -7.25
CA ILE A 78 29.14 -3.92 -7.24
C ILE A 78 28.52 -4.20 -5.87
N ILE A 79 29.25 -3.94 -4.79
CA ILE A 79 28.75 -4.12 -3.42
C ILE A 79 27.58 -3.16 -3.14
N LEU A 80 27.70 -1.89 -3.54
CA LEU A 80 26.65 -0.89 -3.32
C LEU A 80 25.36 -1.23 -4.08
N PHE A 81 25.44 -1.55 -5.38
CA PHE A 81 24.27 -1.92 -6.17
C PHE A 81 23.70 -3.27 -5.76
N GLY A 82 24.55 -4.23 -5.41
CA GLY A 82 24.13 -5.51 -4.86
C GLY A 82 23.37 -5.35 -3.55
N PHE A 83 23.89 -4.52 -2.63
CA PHE A 83 23.25 -4.22 -1.36
C PHE A 83 21.92 -3.47 -1.53
N LEU A 84 21.90 -2.39 -2.33
CA LEU A 84 20.67 -1.63 -2.59
C LEU A 84 19.61 -2.48 -3.29
N GLY A 85 20.00 -3.28 -4.28
CA GLY A 85 19.12 -4.20 -4.98
C GLY A 85 18.58 -5.30 -4.07
N GLY A 86 19.44 -5.91 -3.24
CA GLY A 86 19.03 -6.92 -2.26
C GLY A 86 18.08 -6.35 -1.20
N PHE A 87 18.41 -5.20 -0.62
CA PHE A 87 17.58 -4.51 0.36
C PHE A 87 16.22 -4.11 -0.23
N GLY A 88 16.21 -3.60 -1.47
CA GLY A 88 14.99 -3.26 -2.18
C GLY A 88 14.11 -4.49 -2.45
N ALA A 89 14.70 -5.62 -2.84
CA ALA A 89 13.97 -6.86 -3.07
C ALA A 89 13.34 -7.41 -1.79
N ILE A 90 14.09 -7.42 -0.67
CA ILE A 90 13.59 -7.82 0.65
C ILE A 90 12.46 -6.90 1.11
N SER A 91 12.62 -5.59 0.91
CA SER A 91 11.60 -4.59 1.25
C SER A 91 10.32 -4.81 0.43
N ALA A 92 10.45 -4.97 -0.89
CA ALA A 92 9.33 -5.24 -1.79
C ALA A 92 8.60 -6.53 -1.40
N TYR A 93 9.33 -7.61 -1.07
CA TYR A 93 8.74 -8.85 -0.59
C TYR A 93 7.88 -8.63 0.67
N HIS A 94 8.40 -7.90 1.66
CA HIS A 94 7.65 -7.60 2.88
C HIS A 94 6.44 -6.69 2.63
N MET A 95 6.54 -5.75 1.69
CA MET A 95 5.44 -4.87 1.29
C MET A 95 4.34 -5.66 0.58
N ILE A 96 4.69 -6.60 -0.31
CA ILE A 96 3.73 -7.49 -0.99
C ILE A 96 3.04 -8.42 0.01
N LYS A 97 3.81 -9.00 0.95
CA LYS A 97 3.26 -9.82 2.05
C LYS A 97 2.38 -8.99 3.01
N ARG A 98 2.51 -7.66 2.98
CA ARG A 98 1.82 -6.70 3.86
C ARG A 98 2.01 -7.01 5.34
N SER A 99 3.22 -7.45 5.71
CA SER A 99 3.57 -7.65 7.12
C SER A 99 3.69 -6.30 7.84
N ARG A 100 3.64 -6.31 9.18
CA ARG A 100 3.89 -5.10 9.97
C ARG A 100 5.29 -4.51 9.69
N SER A 101 6.28 -5.38 9.48
CA SER A 101 7.63 -4.99 9.07
C SER A 101 7.67 -4.37 7.67
N GLY A 102 6.80 -4.80 6.74
CA GLY A 102 6.69 -4.22 5.40
C GLY A 102 6.30 -2.75 5.40
N ARG A 103 5.54 -2.28 6.41
CA ARG A 103 5.24 -0.85 6.57
C ARG A 103 6.49 -0.05 6.93
N ILE A 104 7.27 -0.54 7.89
CA ILE A 104 8.49 0.12 8.35
C ILE A 104 9.51 0.16 7.21
N MET A 105 9.74 -0.98 6.55
CA MET A 105 10.63 -1.07 5.38
C MET A 105 10.16 -0.17 4.24
N GLY A 106 8.85 -0.11 3.96
CA GLY A 106 8.28 0.76 2.94
C GLY A 106 8.52 2.25 3.23
N ILE A 107 8.37 2.68 4.49
CA ILE A 107 8.67 4.07 4.91
C ILE A 107 10.16 4.37 4.76
N SER A 108 11.04 3.48 5.23
CA SER A 108 12.49 3.66 5.09
C SER A 108 12.90 3.74 3.62
N CYS A 109 12.43 2.81 2.79
CA CYS A 109 12.70 2.81 1.35
C CYS A 109 12.17 4.07 0.65
N SER A 110 10.96 4.51 1.00
CA SER A 110 10.39 5.75 0.47
C SER A 110 11.19 6.99 0.89
N SER A 111 11.74 6.99 2.10
CA SER A 111 12.60 8.08 2.60
C SER A 111 13.93 8.13 1.85
N PHE A 112 14.55 6.98 1.59
CA PHE A 112 15.75 6.91 0.74
C PHE A 112 15.46 7.34 -0.70
N ALA A 113 14.29 6.99 -1.24
CA ALA A 113 13.89 7.40 -2.58
C ALA A 113 13.80 8.94 -2.73
N LEU A 114 13.49 9.68 -1.66
CA LEU A 114 13.44 11.15 -1.70
C LEU A 114 14.76 11.80 -2.10
N ILE A 115 15.89 11.12 -1.83
CA ILE A 115 17.24 11.60 -2.16
C ILE A 115 17.46 11.61 -3.68
N LEU A 116 16.75 10.76 -4.42
CA LEU A 116 16.87 10.61 -5.87
C LEU A 116 15.94 11.59 -6.59
N PHE A 117 16.38 12.84 -6.74
CA PHE A 117 15.61 13.87 -7.44
C PHE A 117 15.69 13.73 -8.97
N PRO A 118 14.61 13.99 -9.75
CA PRO A 118 13.24 14.34 -9.32
C PRO A 118 12.31 13.12 -9.19
N VAL A 119 12.61 12.03 -9.90
CA VAL A 119 11.70 10.87 -10.03
C VAL A 119 11.49 10.16 -8.69
N GLY A 120 12.56 9.95 -7.93
CA GLY A 120 12.52 9.33 -6.62
C GLY A 120 11.78 10.17 -5.58
N THR A 121 11.78 11.49 -5.70
CA THR A 121 10.99 12.37 -4.83
C THR A 121 9.49 12.15 -5.02
N ILE A 122 9.01 12.06 -6.27
CA ILE A 122 7.58 11.80 -6.56
C ILE A 122 7.16 10.44 -6.00
N ILE A 123 7.96 9.40 -6.26
CA ILE A 123 7.70 8.04 -5.77
C ILE A 123 7.78 7.98 -4.23
N GLY A 124 8.78 8.62 -3.64
CA GLY A 124 9.02 8.66 -2.21
C GLY A 124 7.88 9.33 -1.47
N VAL A 125 7.41 10.50 -1.93
CA VAL A 125 6.26 11.20 -1.33
C VAL A 125 4.99 10.34 -1.45
N ALA A 126 4.70 9.81 -2.64
CA ALA A 126 3.53 8.95 -2.85
C ALA A 126 3.55 7.70 -1.95
N GLY A 127 4.73 7.07 -1.80
CA GLY A 127 4.97 5.94 -0.91
C GLY A 127 4.74 6.31 0.56
N LEU A 128 5.40 7.35 1.05
CA LEU A 128 5.26 7.84 2.43
C LEU A 128 3.80 8.10 2.81
N PHE A 129 3.07 8.82 1.96
CA PHE A 129 1.63 9.05 2.20
C PHE A 129 0.82 7.75 2.21
N GLY A 130 1.14 6.81 1.32
CA GLY A 130 0.51 5.48 1.27
C GLY A 130 0.73 4.66 2.56
N PHE A 131 1.97 4.62 3.06
CA PHE A 131 2.32 3.80 4.24
C PHE A 131 1.88 4.43 5.57
N ILE A 132 1.95 5.76 5.71
CA ILE A 132 1.55 6.45 6.93
C ILE A 132 0.04 6.42 7.11
N GLN A 133 -0.73 6.68 6.06
CA GLN A 133 -2.18 6.84 6.18
C GLN A 133 -2.96 5.52 6.20
N ALA A 134 -2.32 4.38 5.97
CA ALA A 134 -3.01 3.10 5.84
C ALA A 134 -2.44 1.99 6.75
N PRO A 135 -2.33 2.21 8.07
CA PRO A 135 -1.83 1.18 8.98
C PRO A 135 -2.69 -0.09 8.97
N ILE A 136 -3.99 0.04 8.67
CA ILE A 136 -4.96 -1.06 8.61
C ILE A 136 -4.74 -2.03 7.43
N LEU A 137 -3.94 -1.62 6.43
CA LEU A 137 -3.56 -2.48 5.30
C LEU A 137 -2.40 -3.43 5.63
N PHE A 138 -1.74 -3.24 6.79
CA PHE A 138 -0.57 -4.01 7.22
C PHE A 138 -0.85 -4.74 8.53
N GLY A 139 -0.25 -5.92 8.70
CA GLY A 139 -0.34 -6.72 9.92
C GLY A 139 -1.15 -8.01 9.78
N GLU A 140 -1.46 -8.62 10.92
CA GLU A 140 -2.16 -9.92 11.00
C GLU A 140 -3.66 -9.77 10.73
N LYS A 141 -4.30 -8.75 11.30
CA LYS A 141 -5.72 -8.41 11.06
C LYS A 141 -5.90 -7.44 9.89
N ARG A 142 -5.08 -7.59 8.84
CA ARG A 142 -5.08 -6.65 7.70
C ARG A 142 -6.29 -6.87 6.81
N ILE A 143 -6.78 -5.78 6.23
CA ILE A 143 -7.75 -5.86 5.14
C ILE A 143 -6.99 -6.20 3.85
N THR A 144 -7.33 -7.33 3.23
CA THR A 144 -6.66 -7.74 1.99
C THR A 144 -7.14 -6.93 0.79
N HIS A 145 -6.28 -6.73 -0.21
CA HIS A 145 -6.69 -6.03 -1.43
C HIS A 145 -7.84 -6.74 -2.15
N LYS A 146 -7.89 -8.08 -2.10
CA LYS A 146 -8.96 -8.88 -2.72
C LYS A 146 -10.32 -8.56 -2.08
N GLU A 147 -10.39 -8.51 -0.75
CA GLU A 147 -11.62 -8.14 -0.02
C GLU A 147 -12.03 -6.71 -0.32
N LEU A 148 -11.08 -5.78 -0.26
CA LEU A 148 -11.32 -4.36 -0.52
C LEU A 148 -11.79 -4.10 -1.97
N LYS A 149 -11.24 -4.82 -2.94
CA LYS A 149 -11.64 -4.73 -4.35
C LYS A 149 -13.07 -5.24 -4.55
N LYS A 150 -13.43 -6.35 -3.92
CA LYS A 150 -14.80 -6.89 -3.97
C LYS A 150 -15.81 -5.90 -3.37
N GLU A 151 -15.50 -5.34 -2.20
CA GLU A 151 -16.36 -4.36 -1.53
C GLU A 151 -16.49 -3.06 -2.35
N TYR A 152 -15.38 -2.55 -2.88
CA TYR A 152 -15.38 -1.36 -3.74
C TYR A 152 -16.24 -1.56 -5.00
N GLN A 153 -16.12 -2.72 -5.66
CA GLN A 153 -16.94 -3.06 -6.83
C GLN A 153 -18.42 -3.20 -6.46
N PHE A 154 -18.72 -3.83 -5.32
CA PHE A 154 -20.08 -4.00 -4.82
C PHE A 154 -20.77 -2.65 -4.57
N ARG A 155 -20.13 -1.76 -3.81
CA ARG A 155 -20.67 -0.40 -3.51
C ARG A 155 -20.81 0.45 -4.76
N ARG A 156 -19.84 0.38 -5.67
CA ARG A 156 -19.91 1.07 -6.96
C ARG A 156 -21.08 0.60 -7.82
N ALA A 157 -21.36 -0.70 -7.84
CA ALA A 157 -22.49 -1.27 -8.62
C ALA A 157 -23.85 -0.87 -8.03
N HIS A 158 -23.98 -0.82 -6.70
CA HIS A 158 -25.24 -0.50 -6.02
C HIS A 158 -25.41 1.00 -5.72
N ARG A 159 -24.44 1.85 -6.11
CA ARG A 159 -24.38 3.29 -5.83
C ARG A 159 -24.42 3.67 -4.34
N ILE A 160 -24.14 2.73 -3.45
CA ILE A 160 -24.01 2.91 -1.99
C ILE A 160 -22.62 3.46 -1.63
#